data_AF-A0A2H1FCQ5-F1
#
_entry.id   AF-A0A2H1FCQ5-F1
#
_cell.length_a   1.000
_cell.length_b   1.000
_cell.length_c   1.000
_cell.angle_alpha   90.00
_cell.angle_beta   90.00
_cell.angle_gamma   90.00
#
_symmetry.space_group_name_H-M   'P 1'
#
loop_
_entity.id
_entity.type
_entity.pdbx_description
1 polymer ?
#
loop_
_entity_poly.entity_id
_entity_poly.type
_entity_poly.pdbx_seq_one_letter_code
_entity_poly.pdbx_strand_id
1 'polypeptide(L)'
;MGDGIGGPVIVCLSGNTFQMSVTHFRKDNKEEYGNIERIMIAKVDDPTNPQYEEKTIYDLERALKGKFVTCNVQYRDSKTDILVCNVFVQNPPE
;
A
#
# COMPACT_ATOMS: atom_id res chain seq x y z
N MET A 1 -2.20 14.66 -10.53
CA MET A 1 -2.99 13.45 -10.27
C MET A 1 -2.04 12.27 -10.46
N GLY A 2 -1.84 11.49 -9.41
CA GLY A 2 -0.97 10.32 -9.41
C GLY A 2 -1.77 9.04 -9.60
N ASP A 3 -1.05 7.97 -9.91
CA ASP A 3 -1.60 6.66 -10.19
C ASP A 3 -2.18 6.04 -8.92
N GLY A 4 -3.27 5.29 -9.05
CA GLY A 4 -3.94 4.60 -7.96
C GLY A 4 -4.02 3.11 -8.22
N ILE A 5 -3.59 2.31 -7.25
CA ILE A 5 -3.70 0.85 -7.28
C ILE A 5 -4.32 0.36 -5.98
N GLY A 6 -5.11 -0.71 -6.03
CA GLY A 6 -5.84 -1.24 -4.88
C GLY A 6 -5.86 -2.75 -4.86
N GLY A 7 -5.87 -3.32 -3.65
CA GLY A 7 -5.92 -4.76 -3.50
C GLY A 7 -5.62 -5.28 -2.10
N PRO A 8 -5.75 -6.60 -1.90
CA PRO A 8 -5.44 -7.23 -0.63
C PRO A 8 -3.92 -7.31 -0.40
N VAL A 9 -3.49 -7.02 0.83
CA VAL A 9 -2.08 -7.22 1.25
C VAL A 9 -1.78 -8.70 1.41
N ILE A 10 -0.75 -9.18 0.71
CA ILE A 10 -0.30 -10.57 0.69
C ILE A 10 0.68 -10.82 1.84
N VAL A 11 1.73 -10.00 1.92
CA VAL A 11 2.83 -10.19 2.88
C VAL A 11 3.47 -8.84 3.21
N CYS A 12 3.89 -8.66 4.47
CA CYS A 12 4.66 -7.50 4.88
C CYS A 12 6.15 -7.85 4.91
N LEU A 13 6.98 -7.01 4.29
CA LEU A 13 8.42 -7.21 4.18
C LEU A 13 9.17 -6.49 5.31
N SER A 14 8.73 -5.28 5.66
CA SER A 14 9.33 -4.39 6.66
C SER A 14 8.24 -3.58 7.37
N GLY A 15 8.56 -2.87 8.46
CA GLY A 15 7.59 -2.03 9.19
C GLY A 15 6.86 -0.96 8.36
N ASN A 16 7.39 -0.65 7.18
CA ASN A 16 6.85 0.30 6.21
C ASN A 16 6.76 -0.26 4.78
N THR A 17 7.00 -1.56 4.56
CA THR A 17 7.03 -2.13 3.20
C THR A 17 6.24 -3.43 3.15
N PHE A 18 5.39 -3.59 2.15
CA PHE A 18 4.58 -4.79 1.95
C PHE A 18 4.39 -5.10 0.47
N GLN A 19 3.94 -6.31 0.18
CA GLN A 19 3.45 -6.71 -1.13
C GLN A 19 1.93 -6.85 -1.09
N MET A 20 1.29 -6.31 -2.11
CA MET A 20 -0.15 -6.47 -2.32
C MET A 20 -0.43 -7.10 -3.67
N SER A 21 -1.54 -7.83 -3.75
CA SER A 21 -2.07 -8.27 -5.02
C SER A 21 -2.87 -7.13 -5.62
N VAL A 22 -2.40 -6.56 -6.73
CA VAL A 22 -3.13 -5.48 -7.38
C VAL A 22 -4.32 -6.06 -8.12
N THR A 23 -5.52 -5.71 -7.67
CA THR A 23 -6.79 -6.17 -8.25
C THR A 23 -7.60 -5.00 -8.82
N HIS A 24 -7.30 -3.79 -8.39
CA HIS A 24 -7.97 -2.57 -8.81
C HIS A 24 -6.94 -1.56 -9.29
N PHE A 25 -7.22 -0.95 -10.44
CA PHE A 25 -6.39 0.10 -11.03
C PHE A 25 -7.26 1.32 -11.26
N ARG A 26 -6.69 2.50 -11.06
CA ARG A 26 -7.31 3.75 -11.49
C ARG A 26 -7.31 3.79 -13.01
N LYS A 27 -8.37 4.35 -13.59
CA LYS A 27 -8.52 4.47 -15.06
C LYS A 27 -7.53 5.46 -15.68
N ASP A 28 -6.97 6.35 -14.88
CA ASP A 28 -6.05 7.42 -15.24
C ASP A 28 -4.58 7.12 -14.85
N ASN A 29 -4.26 5.86 -14.55
CA ASN A 29 -2.88 5.45 -14.31
C ASN A 29 -2.03 5.68 -15.57
N LYS A 30 -0.84 6.25 -15.36
CA LYS A 30 0.14 6.51 -16.42
C LYS A 30 1.11 5.35 -16.62
N GLU A 31 1.35 4.58 -15.57
CA GLU A 31 2.22 3.40 -15.61
C GLU A 31 1.43 2.10 -15.62
N GLU A 32 2.10 1.04 -16.10
CA GLU A 32 1.63 -0.32 -15.99
C GLU A 32 2.09 -0.93 -14.67
N TYR A 33 1.17 -1.63 -14.01
CA TYR A 33 1.37 -2.27 -12.72
C TYR A 33 1.10 -3.76 -12.86
N GLY A 34 1.93 -4.57 -12.21
CA GLY A 34 1.79 -6.02 -12.17
C GLY A 34 0.66 -6.48 -11.25
N ASN A 35 0.39 -7.79 -11.29
CA ASN A 35 -0.57 -8.43 -10.39
C ASN A 35 -0.11 -8.43 -8.93
N ILE A 36 1.21 -8.31 -8.70
CA ILE A 36 1.82 -8.24 -7.38
C ILE A 36 2.83 -7.10 -7.41
N GLU A 37 2.62 -6.11 -6.54
CA GLU A 37 3.47 -4.93 -6.46
C GLU A 37 4.08 -4.78 -5.07
N ARG A 38 5.31 -4.27 -5.01
CA ARG A 38 6.00 -3.93 -3.77
C ARG A 38 5.73 -2.47 -3.43
N ILE A 39 5.06 -2.27 -2.31
CA ILE A 39 4.64 -0.96 -1.85
C ILE A 39 5.46 -0.58 -0.62
N MET A 40 6.10 0.58 -0.70
CA MET A 40 6.67 1.26 0.46
C MET A 40 5.73 2.39 0.87
N ILE A 41 5.40 2.38 2.14
CA ILE A 41 4.53 3.35 2.79
C ILE A 41 5.29 4.66 2.94
N ALA A 42 4.89 5.68 2.17
CA ALA A 42 5.31 7.06 2.39
C ALA A 42 4.53 7.71 3.53
N LYS A 43 3.21 7.45 3.55
CA LYS A 43 2.27 7.94 4.55
C LYS A 43 1.12 6.95 4.66
N VAL A 44 0.70 6.63 5.88
CA VAL A 44 -0.57 5.94 6.11
C VAL A 44 -1.59 6.96 6.57
N ASP A 45 -2.69 7.05 5.84
CA ASP A 45 -3.89 7.75 6.31
C ASP A 45 -4.85 6.67 6.83
N ASP A 46 -4.70 6.31 8.10
CA ASP A 46 -5.61 5.41 8.80
C ASP A 46 -6.55 6.26 9.67
N PRO A 47 -7.87 6.25 9.40
CA PRO A 47 -8.84 7.03 10.16
C PRO A 47 -8.92 6.60 11.64
N THR A 48 -8.44 5.41 12.00
CA THR A 48 -8.37 4.90 13.37
C THR A 48 -7.02 5.14 14.04
N ASN A 49 -5.95 5.42 13.27
CA ASN A 49 -4.62 5.64 13.82
C ASN A 49 -3.80 6.60 12.94
N PRO A 50 -3.97 7.93 13.08
CA PRO A 50 -3.38 8.93 12.20
C PRO A 50 -1.85 9.07 12.33
N GLN A 51 -1.25 8.47 13.36
CA GLN A 51 0.19 8.48 13.60
C GLN A 51 0.78 7.09 13.30
N TYR A 52 1.34 6.92 12.10
CA TYR A 52 2.11 5.72 11.78
C TYR A 52 3.50 5.86 12.43
N GLU A 53 3.61 5.55 13.72
CA GLU A 53 4.91 5.32 14.36
C GLU A 53 5.60 4.15 13.65
N GLU A 54 6.94 4.16 13.55
CA GLU A 54 7.71 3.03 13.01
C GLU A 54 7.34 1.74 13.75
N LYS A 55 6.38 1.02 13.18
CA LYS A 55 5.79 -0.18 13.73
C LYS A 55 6.60 -1.37 13.29
N THR A 56 6.65 -2.40 14.14
CA THR A 56 7.34 -3.64 13.76
C THR A 56 6.63 -4.30 12.58
N ILE A 57 7.31 -5.19 11.87
CA ILE A 57 6.69 -6.00 10.79
C ILE A 57 5.42 -6.68 11.31
N TYR A 58 5.43 -7.16 12.55
CA TYR A 58 4.29 -7.83 13.18
C TYR A 58 3.06 -6.91 13.35
N ASP A 59 3.29 -5.66 13.72
CA ASP A 59 2.22 -4.67 13.83
C ASP A 59 1.63 -4.33 12.47
N LEU A 60 2.49 -4.18 11.45
CA LEU A 60 2.06 -3.94 10.08
C LEU A 60 1.26 -5.12 9.53
N GLU A 61 1.74 -6.35 9.74
CA GLU A 61 1.00 -7.55 9.37
C GLU A 61 -0.36 -7.61 10.06
N ARG A 62 -0.44 -7.35 11.37
CA ARG A 62 -1.72 -7.30 12.08
C ARG A 62 -2.67 -6.22 11.55
N ALA A 63 -2.13 -5.07 11.16
CA ALA A 63 -2.94 -3.95 10.71
C ALA A 63 -3.46 -4.15 9.27
N LEU A 64 -2.61 -4.66 8.35
CA LEU A 64 -2.89 -4.65 6.92
C LEU A 64 -3.04 -6.03 6.29
N LYS A 65 -2.43 -7.09 6.82
CA LYS A 65 -2.42 -8.42 6.17
C LYS A 65 -3.85 -8.93 6.01
N GLY A 66 -4.21 -9.27 4.76
CA GLY A 66 -5.56 -9.69 4.41
C GLY A 66 -6.60 -8.58 4.33
N LYS A 67 -6.27 -7.33 4.71
CA LYS A 67 -7.14 -6.18 4.48
C LYS A 67 -6.97 -5.65 3.06
N PHE A 68 -8.03 -5.02 2.57
CA PHE A 68 -8.02 -4.33 1.30
C PHE A 68 -7.45 -2.92 1.50
N VAL A 69 -6.39 -2.59 0.78
CA VAL A 69 -5.75 -1.27 0.85
C VAL A 69 -5.79 -0.61 -0.52
N THR A 70 -5.86 0.72 -0.51
CA THR A 70 -5.72 1.54 -1.72
C THR A 70 -4.45 2.37 -1.59
N CYS A 71 -3.61 2.30 -2.60
CA CYS A 71 -2.30 2.91 -2.65
C CYS A 71 -2.30 3.97 -3.75
N ASN A 72 -2.02 5.21 -3.38
CA ASN A 72 -1.79 6.30 -4.31
C ASN A 72 -0.29 6.44 -4.55
N VAL A 73 0.17 6.11 -5.74
CA VAL A 73 1.56 6.07 -6.14
C VAL A 73 2.10 7.49 -6.24
N GLN A 74 3.13 7.79 -5.46
CA GLN A 74 3.86 9.05 -5.58
C GLN A 74 4.93 8.95 -6.66
N TYR A 75 5.77 7.92 -6.57
CA TYR A 75 6.82 7.63 -7.53
C TYR A 75 7.26 6.16 -7.42
N ARG A 76 7.87 5.66 -8.50
CA ARG A 76 8.57 4.36 -8.51
C ARG A 76 10.05 4.60 -8.28
N ASP A 77 10.63 3.93 -7.28
CA ASP A 77 12.07 3.92 -7.09
C ASP A 77 12.72 3.00 -8.13
N SER A 78 13.42 3.58 -9.10
CA SER A 78 14.07 2.86 -10.19
C SER A 78 15.28 2.01 -9.75
N LYS A 79 15.81 2.23 -8.55
CA LYS A 79 16.95 1.44 -8.03
C LYS A 79 16.51 0.16 -7.36
N THR A 80 15.38 0.21 -6.65
CA THR A 80 14.88 -0.91 -5.83
C THR A 80 13.64 -1.57 -6.42
N ASP A 81 13.06 -0.96 -7.46
CA ASP A 81 11.79 -1.35 -8.08
C ASP A 81 10.64 -1.39 -7.07
N ILE A 82 10.60 -0.39 -6.19
CA ILE A 82 9.60 -0.25 -5.13
C ILE A 82 8.71 0.96 -5.43
N LEU A 83 7.40 0.77 -5.31
CA LEU A 83 6.43 1.85 -5.44
C LEU A 83 6.25 2.56 -4.11
N VAL A 84 6.58 3.85 -4.08
CA VAL A 84 6.39 4.69 -2.90
C VAL A 84 4.98 5.26 -2.97
N CYS A 85 4.14 4.84 -2.03
CA CYS A 85 2.70 5.12 -2.07
C CYS A 85 2.17 5.70 -0.76
N ASN A 86 1.15 6.53 -0.87
CA ASN A 86 0.26 6.84 0.25
C ASN A 86 -0.78 5.74 0.37
N VAL A 87 -0.84 5.10 1.54
CA VAL A 87 -1.68 3.93 1.78
C VAL A 87 -2.92 4.34 2.57
N PHE A 88 -4.07 3.94 2.06
CA PHE A 88 -5.38 4.15 2.65
C PHE A 88 -6.00 2.78 2.94
N VAL A 89 -6.27 2.52 4.21
CA VAL A 89 -6.87 1.27 4.66
C VAL A 89 -8.38 1.38 4.51
N GLN A 90 -8.98 0.52 3.69
CA GLN A 90 -10.44 0.41 3.65
C GLN A 90 -10.89 -0.60 4.70
N ASN A 91 -11.54 -0.11 5.75
CA ASN A 91 -12.26 -0.99 6.66
C ASN A 91 -13.60 -1.38 6.00
N PRO A 92 -14.03 -2.65 6.08
CA PRO A 92 -15.37 -3.01 5.66
C PRO A 92 -16.39 -2.17 6.46
N PRO A 93 -17.47 -1.68 5.82
CA PRO A 93 -18.54 -1.01 6.56
C PRO A 93 -19.16 -1.99 7.56
N GLU A 94 -19.41 -1.52 8.80
CA GLU A 94 -20.17 -2.24 9.83
C GLU A 94 -21.61 -2.51 9.40
#